data_AF-A0A151RFP1-F1
#
_entry.id   AF-A0A151RFP1-F1
#
_cell.length_a   1.000
_cell.length_b   1.000
_cell.length_c   1.000
_cell.angle_alpha   90.00
_cell.angle_beta   90.00
_cell.angle_gamma   90.00
#
_symmetry.space_group_name_H-M   'P 1'
#
loop_
_entity.id
_entity.type
_entity.pdbx_description
1 polymer ?
#
loop_
_entity_poly.entity_id
_entity_poly.type
_entity_poly.pdbx_seq_one_letter_code
_entity_poly.pdbx_strand_id
1 'polypeptide(L)' 'EYELLRMNHAESISDFQKHFTHLISHLIDLGRKFEEEELNLKVLQCLDRSWLAKVIVIEESKDLTSLTLVTLFGKL' A
#
# COMPACT_ATOMS: atom_id res chain seq x y z
N GLU A 1 -4.04 -13.13 6.13
CA GLU A 1 -4.76 -11.96 5.58
C GLU A 1 -3.84 -10.96 4.90
N TYR A 2 -2.76 -10.49 5.55
CA TYR A 2 -1.78 -9.58 4.92
C TYR A 2 -1.23 -10.05 3.57
N GLU A 3 -0.88 -11.33 3.45
CA GLU A 3 -0.33 -11.86 2.19
C GLU A 3 -1.36 -11.97 1.05
N LEU A 4 -2.64 -12.10 1.40
CA LEU A 4 -3.74 -12.25 0.46
C LEU A 4 -4.41 -10.91 0.10
N LEU A 5 -4.00 -9.82 0.73
CA LEU A 5 -4.56 -8.50 0.47
C LEU A 5 -4.35 -8.13 -0.99
N ARG A 6 -5.44 -7.75 -1.67
CA ARG A 6 -5.47 -7.22 -3.03
C ARG A 6 -6.61 -6.21 -3.12
N MET A 7 -6.40 -5.16 -3.89
CA MET A 7 -7.45 -4.20 -4.23
C MET A 7 -8.46 -4.89 -5.14
N ASN A 8 -9.75 -4.74 -4.83
CA ASN A 8 -10.79 -5.26 -5.70
C ASN A 8 -10.99 -4.33 -6.91
N HIS A 9 -11.38 -4.90 -8.06
CA HIS A 9 -11.53 -4.14 -9.30
C HIS A 9 -12.56 -2.99 -9.21
N ALA A 10 -13.58 -3.12 -8.34
CA ALA A 10 -14.62 -2.12 -8.11
C ALA A 10 -14.40 -1.27 -6.85
N GLU A 11 -13.33 -1.52 -6.09
CA GLU A 11 -13.03 -0.79 -4.86
C GLU A 11 -12.32 0.52 -5.19
N SER A 12 -12.69 1.60 -4.49
CA SER A 12 -11.99 2.87 -4.63
C SER A 12 -10.65 2.84 -3.88
N ILE A 13 -9.69 3.68 -4.27
CA ILE A 13 -8.42 3.79 -3.53
C ILE A 13 -8.66 4.19 -2.08
N SER A 14 -9.63 5.05 -1.79
CA SER A 14 -9.95 5.45 -0.42
C SER A 14 -10.51 4.29 0.42
N ASP A 15 -11.29 3.39 -0.18
CA ASP A 15 -11.80 2.20 0.51
C ASP A 15 -10.67 1.20 0.75
N PHE A 16 -9.84 0.96 -0.28
CA PHE A 16 -8.65 0.11 -0.15
C PHE A 16 -7.68 0.65 0.91
N GLN A 17 -7.45 1.96 0.96
CA GLN A 17 -6.62 2.61 1.97
C GLN A 17 -7.16 2.33 3.39
N LYS A 18 -8.47 2.48 3.61
CA LYS A 18 -9.09 2.18 4.92
C LYS A 18 -8.90 0.71 5.30
N HIS A 19 -9.13 -0.21 4.38
CA HIS A 19 -8.93 -1.64 4.60
C HIS A 19 -7.47 -1.98 4.92
N PHE A 20 -6.52 -1.41 4.16
CA PHE A 20 -5.09 -1.57 4.38
C PHE A 20 -4.68 -1.06 5.76
N THR A 21 -5.02 0.19 6.10
CA THR A 21 -4.69 0.80 7.39
C THR A 21 -5.29 0.03 8.57
N HIS A 22 -6.53 -0.44 8.44
CA HIS A 22 -7.18 -1.25 9.48
C HIS A 22 -6.43 -2.56 9.71
N LEU A 23 -6.04 -3.26 8.63
CA LEU A 23 -5.28 -4.51 8.72
C LEU A 23 -3.88 -4.28 9.33
N ILE A 24 -3.17 -3.24 8.90
CA ILE A 24 -1.84 -2.91 9.45
C ILE A 24 -1.94 -2.57 10.93
N SER A 25 -2.92 -1.75 11.32
CA SER A 25 -3.12 -1.39 12.72
C SER A 25 -3.36 -2.63 13.58
N HIS A 26 -4.22 -3.56 13.10
CA HIS A 26 -4.46 -4.83 13.78
C HIS A 26 -3.18 -5.68 13.92
N LEU A 27 -2.35 -5.75 12.89
CA LEU A 27 -1.09 -6.50 12.93
C LEU A 27 -0.05 -5.86 13.85
N ILE A 28 0.00 -4.53 13.91
CA ILE A 28 0.85 -3.79 14.85
C ILE A 28 0.41 -4.07 16.29
N ASP A 29 -0.89 -4.07 16.57
CA ASP A 29 -1.44 -4.41 17.88
C ASP A 29 -1.10 -5.86 18.30
N LEU A 30 -0.96 -6.77 17.34
CA LEU A 30 -0.48 -8.14 17.56
C LEU A 30 1.05 -8.24 17.75
N GLY A 31 1.76 -7.11 17.79
CA GLY A 31 3.20 -7.03 18.05
C GLY A 31 4.08 -7.11 16.79
N ARG A 32 3.49 -7.06 15.59
CA ARG A 32 4.24 -7.02 14.34
C ARG A 32 4.81 -5.62 14.13
N LYS A 33 6.01 -5.53 13.57
CA LYS A 33 6.64 -4.27 13.17
C LYS A 33 6.78 -4.27 11.66
N PHE A 34 6.53 -3.12 11.06
CA PHE A 34 6.65 -2.92 9.62
C PHE A 34 7.54 -1.72 9.37
N GLU A 35 8.38 -1.83 8.35
CA GLU A 35 9.11 -0.68 7.81
C GLU A 35 8.23 0.07 6.80
N GLU A 36 8.42 1.37 6.67
CA GLU A 36 7.62 2.20 5.75
C GLU A 36 7.76 1.70 4.31
N GLU A 37 8.98 1.30 3.91
CA GLU A 37 9.25 0.70 2.61
C GLU A 37 8.48 -0.61 2.41
N GLU A 38 8.42 -1.49 3.42
CA GLU A 38 7.66 -2.74 3.35
C GLU A 38 6.17 -2.47 3.12
N LEU A 39 5.60 -1.50 3.85
CA LEU A 39 4.20 -1.12 3.70
C LEU A 39 3.92 -0.51 2.32
N ASN A 40 4.80 0.36 1.84
CA ASN A 40 4.67 1.00 0.53
C ASN A 40 4.74 -0.03 -0.60
N LEU A 41 5.73 -0.92 -0.58
CA LEU A 41 5.84 -2.03 -1.53
C LEU A 41 4.59 -2.91 -1.48
N LYS A 42 4.07 -3.18 -0.27
CA LYS A 42 2.86 -3.98 -0.14
C LYS A 42 1.66 -3.31 -0.79
N VAL A 43 1.44 -2.01 -0.54
CA VAL A 43 0.37 -1.24 -1.19
C VAL A 43 0.51 -1.35 -2.71
N LEU A 44 1.68 -1.06 -3.26
CA LEU A 44 1.94 -1.09 -4.71
C LEU A 44 1.68 -2.47 -5.32
N GLN A 45 2.07 -3.55 -4.63
CA GLN A 45 1.79 -4.91 -5.07
C GLN A 45 0.29 -5.23 -5.03
N CYS A 46 -0.44 -4.69 -4.06
CA CYS A 46 -1.86 -4.97 -3.89
C CYS A 46 -2.76 -4.26 -4.93
N LEU A 47 -2.26 -3.23 -5.61
CA LEU A 47 -3.03 -2.48 -6.60
C LEU A 47 -3.37 -3.32 -7.84
N ASP A 48 -4.50 -2.99 -8.47
CA ASP A 48 -4.93 -3.59 -9.73
C ASP A 48 -3.97 -3.21 -10.88
N ARG A 49 -3.93 -4.03 -11.94
CA ARG A 49 -3.07 -3.81 -13.12
C ARG A 49 -3.31 -2.46 -13.79
N SER A 50 -4.49 -1.87 -13.67
CA SER A 50 -4.77 -0.51 -14.16
C SER A 50 -3.83 0.56 -13.56
N TRP A 51 -3.23 0.29 -12.39
CA TRP A 51 -2.31 1.19 -11.70
C TRP A 51 -0.83 0.92 -11.99
N LEU A 52 -0.51 -0.12 -12.78
CA LEU A 52 0.86 -0.58 -13.01
C LEU A 52 1.79 0.52 -13.53
N ALA A 53 1.31 1.38 -14.42
CA ALA A 53 2.12 2.48 -14.95
C ALA A 53 2.53 3.48 -13.86
N LYS A 54 1.64 3.78 -12.89
CA LYS A 54 1.97 4.64 -11.75
C LYS A 54 2.90 3.93 -10.76
N VAL A 55 2.68 2.63 -10.53
CA VAL A 55 3.53 1.80 -9.67
C VAL A 55 4.98 1.84 -10.15
N ILE A 56 5.22 1.57 -11.43
CA ILE A 56 6.56 1.57 -12.02
C ILE A 56 7.25 2.92 -11.84
N VAL A 57 6.54 4.03 -12.08
CA VAL A 57 7.10 5.39 -11.90
C VAL A 57 7.49 5.65 -10.45
N ILE A 58 6.68 5.18 -9.49
CA ILE A 58 6.96 5.33 -8.06
C ILE A 58 8.14 4.44 -7.64
N GLU A 59 8.20 3.18 -8.09
CA GLU A 59 9.33 2.27 -7.80
C GLU A 59 10.65 2.78 -8.40
N GLU A 60 10.64 3.27 -9.65
CA GLU A 60 11.82 3.82 -10.34
C GLU A 60 12.36 5.09 -9.67
N SER A 61 11.49 5.87 -9.03
CA SER A 61 11.91 7.09 -8.32
C SER A 61 12.75 6.82 -7.06
N LYS A 62 12.84 5.56 -6.59
CA LYS A 62 13.51 5.15 -5.34
C LYS A 62 13.06 5.90 -4.08
N ASP A 63 11.94 6.62 -4.15
CA ASP A 63 11.42 7.44 -3.05
C ASP A 63 10.77 6.59 -1.93
N LEU A 64 10.59 5.28 -2.13
CA LEU A 64 9.79 4.39 -1.28
C LEU A 64 10.22 4.34 0.20
N THR A 65 11.50 4.51 0.50
CA THR A 65 12.01 4.53 1.88
C THR A 65 11.72 5.84 2.61
N SER A 66 11.50 6.93 1.87
CA SER A 66 11.21 8.26 2.40
C SER A 66 9.72 8.65 2.28
N LEU A 67 8.96 7.89 1.49
CA LEU A 67 7.57 8.13 1.21
C LEU A 67 6.73 7.62 2.38
N THR A 68 5.89 8.46 2.96
CA THR A 68 4.90 8.00 3.94
C THR A 68 3.71 7.38 3.22
N LEU A 69 2.99 6.45 3.87
CA LEU A 69 1.75 5.89 3.32
C LEU A 69 0.75 6.97 2.90
N VAL A 70 0.65 8.07 3.66
CA VAL A 70 -0.24 9.20 3.35
C VAL A 70 0.14 9.83 2.00
N THR A 71 1.43 10.08 1.77
CA THR A 71 1.91 10.63 0.50
C THR A 71 1.75 9.64 -0.64
N LEU A 72 1.97 8.34 -0.39
CA LEU A 72 1.77 7.28 -1.39
C LEU A 72 0.32 7.27 -1.87
N PHE A 73 -0.65 7.19 -0.96
CA PHE A 73 -2.07 7.21 -1.30
C PHE A 73 -2.51 8.54 -1.94
N GLY A 74 -1.83 9.65 -1.64
CA GLY A 74 -2.07 10.93 -2.32
C GLY A 74 -1.54 10.99 -3.77
N LYS A 75 -0.56 10.15 -4.14
CA LYS A 75 0.00 10.07 -5.50
C LYS A 75 -0.77 9.09 -6.40
N LEU A 76 -1.47 8.13 -5.80
CA LEU A 76 -2.34 7.17 -6.49
C LEU A 76 -3.64 7.84 -6.91
#